data_AF-A0A934FXR6-F1
#
_entry.id   AF-A0A934FXR6-F1
#
_cell.length_a   1.000
_cell.length_b   1.000
_cell.length_c   1.000
_cell.angle_alpha   90.00
_cell.angle_beta   90.00
_cell.angle_gamma   90.00
#
_symmetry.space_group_name_H-M   'P 1'
#
loop_
_entity.id
_entity.type
_entity.pdbx_description
1 polymer ?
#
loop_
_entity_poly.entity_id
_entity_poly.type
_entity_poly.pdbx_seq_one_letter_code
_entity_poly.pdbx_strand_id
1 'polypeptide(L)'
;MTDDTHDLEFKAAGLAAGRAGLVNLVIGATALVYGFATGVNLIVGLAVGFLVGALNMAWLMRILRRGINLEPQKAAGSVARGYYIRFLSTALAFFVVISRGWCNPWQLIIGFSLAVFSVIAILAVVASGVINTRAGTDRALKNESKQEG
;
A
#
# COMPACT_ATOMS: atom_id res chain seq x y z
N MET A 1 15.90 15.83 -23.44
CA MET A 1 16.29 14.48 -22.98
C MET A 1 16.08 14.45 -21.46
N THR A 2 14.82 14.49 -21.03
CA THR A 2 14.40 14.70 -19.63
C THR A 2 13.19 13.83 -19.26
N ASP A 3 12.83 12.87 -20.12
CA ASP A 3 11.61 12.05 -19.97
C ASP A 3 11.84 10.78 -19.13
N ASP A 4 13.09 10.28 -19.07
CA ASP A 4 13.39 8.98 -18.43
C ASP A 4 13.38 9.00 -16.89
N THR A 5 13.55 10.17 -16.25
CA THR A 5 13.67 10.26 -14.79
C THR A 5 12.32 10.16 -14.07
N HIS A 6 11.24 10.66 -14.66
CA HIS A 6 9.88 10.55 -14.11
C HIS A 6 9.37 9.11 -14.11
N ASP A 7 9.69 8.34 -15.17
CA ASP A 7 9.30 6.95 -15.29
C ASP A 7 10.01 6.03 -14.28
N LEU A 8 11.28 6.31 -13.99
CA LEU A 8 12.06 5.56 -13.01
C LEU A 8 11.54 5.77 -11.59
N GLU A 9 11.14 7.00 -11.23
CA GLU A 9 10.56 7.30 -9.91
C GLU A 9 9.20 6.65 -9.72
N PHE A 10 8.35 6.70 -10.74
CA PHE A 10 7.03 6.08 -10.67
C PHE A 10 7.14 4.55 -10.55
N LYS A 11 8.10 3.94 -11.28
CA LYS A 11 8.42 2.51 -11.15
C LYS A 11 8.95 2.16 -9.77
N ALA A 12 9.86 2.96 -9.21
CA ALA A 12 10.44 2.74 -7.89
C ALA A 12 9.40 2.85 -6.77
N ALA A 13 8.59 3.90 -6.75
CA ALA A 13 7.50 4.09 -5.79
C ALA A 13 6.49 2.94 -5.88
N GLY A 14 6.11 2.56 -7.10
CA GLY A 14 5.22 1.43 -7.31
C GLY A 14 5.82 0.09 -6.84
N LEU A 15 7.11 -0.15 -7.04
CA LEU A 15 7.80 -1.37 -6.59
C LEU A 15 7.87 -1.42 -5.07
N ALA A 16 8.21 -0.30 -4.42
CA ALA A 16 8.27 -0.17 -2.98
C ALA A 16 6.90 -0.42 -2.34
N ALA A 17 5.85 0.12 -2.94
CA ALA A 17 4.48 -0.07 -2.47
C ALA A 17 4.02 -1.52 -2.65
N GLY A 18 4.38 -2.17 -3.77
CA GLY A 18 4.15 -3.61 -3.97
C GLY A 18 4.87 -4.48 -2.94
N ARG A 19 6.14 -4.15 -2.62
CA ARG A 19 6.92 -4.81 -1.56
C ARG A 19 6.31 -4.60 -0.18
N ALA A 20 5.86 -3.38 0.14
CA ALA A 20 5.17 -3.05 1.38
C ALA A 20 3.90 -3.90 1.56
N GLY A 21 3.11 -4.04 0.49
CA GLY A 21 1.93 -4.90 0.47
C GLY A 21 2.28 -6.37 0.76
N LEU A 22 3.35 -6.89 0.16
CA LEU A 22 3.84 -8.25 0.40
C LEU A 22 4.32 -8.45 1.85
N VAL A 23 5.11 -7.53 2.37
CA VAL A 23 5.61 -7.56 3.76
C VAL A 23 4.44 -7.55 4.73
N ASN A 24 3.44 -6.68 4.52
CA ASN A 24 2.26 -6.65 5.37
C ASN A 24 1.43 -7.94 5.26
N LEU A 25 1.39 -8.57 4.09
CA LEU A 25 0.71 -9.86 3.92
C LEU A 25 1.42 -10.96 4.71
N VAL A 26 2.75 -11.02 4.66
CA VAL A 26 3.54 -11.98 5.44
C VAL A 26 3.36 -11.74 6.94
N ILE A 27 3.51 -10.50 7.41
CA ILE A 27 3.33 -10.15 8.82
C ILE A 27 1.92 -10.53 9.31
N GLY A 28 0.89 -10.18 8.53
CA GLY A 28 -0.49 -10.53 8.84
C GLY A 28 -0.72 -12.04 8.89
N ALA A 29 -0.16 -12.80 7.95
CA ALA A 29 -0.27 -14.25 7.91
C ALA A 29 0.44 -14.92 9.10
N THR A 30 1.64 -14.45 9.45
CA THR A 30 2.38 -14.95 10.62
C THR A 30 1.62 -14.65 11.92
N ALA A 31 1.08 -13.44 12.06
CA ALA A 31 0.26 -13.07 13.22
C ALA A 31 -1.03 -13.91 13.30
N LEU A 32 -1.65 -14.22 12.15
CA LEU A 32 -2.84 -15.08 12.08
C LEU A 32 -2.52 -16.49 12.57
N VAL A 33 -1.46 -17.11 12.05
CA VAL A 33 -1.03 -18.47 12.45
C VAL A 33 -0.69 -18.52 13.93
N TYR A 34 0.01 -17.50 14.44
CA TYR A 34 0.33 -17.38 15.86
C TYR A 34 -0.93 -17.23 16.72
N GLY A 35 -1.88 -16.39 16.29
CA GLY A 35 -3.16 -16.18 16.99
C GLY A 35 -4.00 -17.46 17.06
N PHE A 36 -4.05 -18.24 15.98
CA PHE A 36 -4.71 -19.54 15.96
C PHE A 36 -3.99 -20.58 16.84
N ALA A 37 -2.67 -20.64 16.79
CA ALA A 37 -1.88 -21.59 17.60
C ALA A 37 -2.00 -21.31 19.10
N THR A 38 -2.16 -20.04 19.49
CA THR A 38 -2.27 -19.62 20.89
C THR A 38 -3.72 -19.49 21.38
N GLY A 39 -4.71 -19.58 20.49
CA GLY A 39 -6.13 -19.40 20.81
C GLY A 39 -6.54 -17.97 21.18
N VAL A 40 -5.67 -16.98 20.92
CA VAL A 40 -5.94 -15.58 21.29
C VAL A 40 -6.79 -14.92 20.21
N ASN A 41 -8.11 -14.90 20.43
CA ASN A 41 -9.10 -14.31 19.51
C ASN A 41 -8.78 -12.85 19.13
N LEU A 42 -8.15 -12.09 20.03
CA LEU A 42 -7.76 -10.71 19.77
C LEU A 42 -6.70 -10.62 18.65
N ILE A 43 -5.70 -11.49 18.67
CA ILE A 43 -4.64 -11.52 17.65
C ILE A 43 -5.21 -11.94 16.31
N VAL A 44 -6.13 -12.92 16.31
CA VAL A 44 -6.81 -13.38 15.09
C VAL A 44 -7.62 -12.23 14.46
N GLY A 45 -8.42 -11.50 15.23
CA GLY A 45 -9.20 -10.37 14.72
C GLY A 45 -8.34 -9.24 14.14
N LEU A 46 -7.24 -8.90 14.83
CA LEU A 46 -6.25 -7.93 14.36
C LEU A 46 -5.57 -8.41 13.06
N ALA A 47 -5.13 -9.65 13.01
CA ALA A 47 -4.44 -10.23 11.86
C ALA A 47 -5.36 -10.32 10.64
N VAL A 48 -6.62 -10.73 10.81
CA VAL A 48 -7.63 -10.75 9.75
C VAL A 48 -7.89 -9.33 9.22
N GLY A 49 -8.10 -8.36 10.11
CA GLY A 49 -8.27 -6.95 9.72
C GLY A 49 -7.06 -6.43 8.94
N PHE A 50 -5.86 -6.74 9.40
CA PHE A 50 -4.60 -6.34 8.77
C PHE A 50 -4.41 -6.96 7.40
N LEU A 51 -4.68 -8.27 7.25
CA LEU A 51 -4.62 -8.99 5.97
C LEU A 51 -5.62 -8.42 4.95
N VAL A 52 -6.85 -8.16 5.37
CA VAL A 52 -7.87 -7.55 4.51
C VAL A 52 -7.41 -6.15 4.08
N GLY A 53 -6.84 -5.35 4.98
CA GLY A 53 -6.28 -4.03 4.65
C GLY A 53 -5.10 -4.09 3.67
N ALA A 54 -4.18 -5.03 3.86
CA ALA A 54 -3.04 -5.24 2.98
C ALA A 54 -3.48 -5.64 1.55
N LEU A 55 -4.42 -6.60 1.44
CA LEU A 55 -5.01 -7.02 0.17
C LEU A 55 -5.76 -5.87 -0.52
N ASN A 56 -6.54 -5.13 0.26
CA ASN A 56 -7.30 -3.97 -0.20
C ASN A 56 -6.37 -2.92 -0.82
N MET A 57 -5.22 -2.62 -0.18
CA MET A 57 -4.23 -1.70 -0.75
C MET A 57 -3.47 -2.26 -1.95
N ALA A 58 -3.12 -3.55 -1.95
CA ALA A 58 -2.51 -4.20 -3.10
C ALA A 58 -3.40 -4.10 -4.35
N TRP A 59 -4.72 -4.26 -4.17
CA TRP A 59 -5.68 -4.12 -5.27
C TRP A 59 -5.79 -2.66 -5.74
N LEU A 60 -5.84 -1.70 -4.82
CA LEU A 60 -5.90 -0.28 -5.15
C LEU A 60 -4.71 0.16 -6.01
N MET A 61 -3.50 -0.23 -5.63
CA MET A 61 -2.31 0.05 -6.44
C MET A 61 -2.41 -0.53 -7.86
N ARG A 62 -3.00 -1.71 -7.99
CA ARG A 62 -3.21 -2.36 -9.29
C ARG A 62 -4.20 -1.58 -10.16
N ILE A 63 -5.26 -1.05 -9.55
CA ILE A 63 -6.27 -0.21 -10.22
C ILE A 63 -5.64 1.13 -10.63
N LEU A 64 -4.90 1.79 -9.74
CA LEU A 64 -4.21 3.05 -10.03
C LEU A 64 -3.23 2.91 -11.20
N ARG A 65 -2.37 1.88 -11.17
CA ARG A 65 -1.42 1.61 -12.27
C ARG A 65 -2.12 1.39 -13.61
N ARG A 66 -3.27 0.71 -13.61
CA ARG A 66 -4.07 0.54 -14.84
C ARG A 66 -4.72 1.84 -15.30
N GLY A 67 -5.20 2.67 -14.37
CA GLY A 67 -5.84 3.94 -14.67
C GLY A 67 -4.90 4.96 -15.30
N ILE A 68 -3.61 4.95 -14.92
CA ILE A 68 -2.59 5.87 -15.45
C ILE A 68 -2.24 5.55 -16.92
N ASN A 69 -2.33 4.29 -17.33
CA ASN A 69 -2.04 3.86 -18.70
C ASN A 69 -3.25 3.96 -19.66
N LEU A 70 -4.41 4.44 -19.18
CA LEU A 70 -5.65 4.53 -19.95
C LEU A 70 -5.96 5.98 -20.30
N GLU A 71 -6.55 6.21 -21.48
CA GLU A 71 -7.09 7.53 -21.85
C GLU A 71 -8.03 8.06 -20.75
N PRO A 72 -7.94 9.34 -20.36
CA PRO A 72 -8.63 9.91 -19.20
C PRO A 72 -10.15 9.73 -19.25
N GLN A 73 -10.75 9.70 -20.46
CA GLN A 73 -12.19 9.49 -20.65
C GLN A 73 -12.65 8.05 -20.30
N LYS A 74 -11.80 7.04 -20.47
CA LYS A 74 -12.10 5.63 -20.13
C LYS A 74 -11.54 5.23 -18.76
N ALA A 75 -10.51 5.92 -18.29
CA ALA A 75 -9.87 5.68 -17.00
C ALA A 75 -10.84 5.91 -15.83
N ALA A 76 -11.63 6.99 -15.85
CA ALA A 76 -12.53 7.35 -14.75
C ALA A 76 -13.56 6.25 -14.44
N GLY A 77 -14.24 5.72 -15.47
CA GLY A 77 -15.24 4.65 -15.31
C GLY A 77 -14.62 3.32 -14.85
N SER A 78 -13.45 2.97 -15.39
CA SER A 78 -12.73 1.75 -14.98
C SER A 78 -12.25 1.82 -13.53
N VAL A 79 -11.72 2.97 -13.11
CA VAL A 79 -11.23 3.20 -11.74
C VAL A 79 -12.40 3.21 -10.76
N ALA A 80 -13.50 3.90 -11.08
CA ALA A 80 -14.69 3.93 -10.23
C ALA A 80 -15.28 2.53 -10.01
N ARG A 81 -15.42 1.73 -11.07
CA ARG A 81 -15.91 0.34 -10.97
C ARG A 81 -14.98 -0.52 -10.10
N GLY A 82 -13.66 -0.37 -10.25
CA GLY A 82 -12.69 -1.04 -9.39
C GLY A 82 -12.82 -0.65 -7.92
N TYR A 83 -13.10 0.62 -7.63
CA TYR A 83 -13.34 1.12 -6.28
C TYR A 83 -14.60 0.51 -5.64
N TYR A 84 -15.71 0.45 -6.38
CA TYR A 84 -16.94 -0.16 -5.88
C TYR A 84 -16.78 -1.65 -5.59
N ILE A 85 -16.14 -2.41 -6.49
CA ILE A 85 -15.87 -3.84 -6.28
C ILE A 85 -14.96 -4.04 -5.06
N ARG A 86 -13.92 -3.21 -4.91
CA ARG A 86 -13.04 -3.23 -3.75
C ARG A 86 -13.82 -2.97 -2.46
N PHE A 87 -14.64 -1.93 -2.42
CA PHE A 87 -15.46 -1.60 -1.27
C PHE A 87 -16.40 -2.75 -0.90
N LEU A 88 -17.12 -3.30 -1.90
CA LEU A 88 -18.05 -4.40 -1.70
C LEU A 88 -17.33 -5.67 -1.21
N SER A 89 -16.18 -6.02 -1.78
CA SER A 89 -15.39 -7.18 -1.34
C SER A 89 -14.87 -7.04 0.09
N THR A 90 -14.46 -5.84 0.48
CA THR A 90 -13.96 -5.55 1.85
C THR A 90 -15.11 -5.62 2.86
N ALA A 91 -16.24 -5.01 2.52
CA ALA A 91 -17.46 -5.09 3.32
C ALA A 91 -17.97 -6.52 3.47
N LEU A 92 -17.95 -7.30 2.39
CA LEU A 92 -18.36 -8.71 2.39
C LEU A 92 -17.41 -9.56 3.24
N ALA A 93 -16.09 -9.35 3.14
CA ALA A 93 -15.11 -10.03 3.97
C ALA A 93 -15.36 -9.77 5.46
N PHE A 94 -15.59 -8.51 5.84
CA PHE A 94 -15.90 -8.14 7.23
C PHE A 94 -17.24 -8.75 7.67
N PHE A 95 -18.27 -8.71 6.82
CA PHE A 95 -19.56 -9.29 7.11
C PHE A 95 -19.47 -10.80 7.38
N VAL A 96 -18.75 -11.56 6.56
CA VAL A 96 -18.56 -13.01 6.75
C VAL A 96 -17.82 -13.32 8.05
N VAL A 97 -16.78 -12.54 8.39
CA VAL A 97 -16.02 -12.75 9.62
C VAL A 97 -16.84 -12.40 10.87
N ILE A 98 -17.60 -11.31 10.83
CA ILE A 98 -18.45 -10.85 11.94
C ILE A 98 -19.64 -11.81 12.12
N SER A 99 -20.31 -12.21 11.05
CA SER A 99 -21.47 -13.13 11.11
C SER A 99 -21.14 -14.50 11.68
N ARG A 100 -19.90 -14.98 11.51
CA ARG A 100 -19.44 -16.22 12.14
C ARG A 100 -19.03 -16.06 13.61
N GLY A 101 -19.02 -14.84 14.14
CA GLY A 101 -18.63 -14.54 15.52
C GLY A 101 -17.15 -14.80 15.81
N TRP A 102 -16.32 -14.99 14.78
CA TRP A 102 -14.91 -15.33 14.95
C TRP A 102 -14.08 -14.16 15.48
N CYS A 103 -14.51 -12.92 15.21
CA CYS A 103 -13.76 -11.74 15.56
C CYS A 103 -14.70 -10.59 15.93
N ASN A 104 -14.28 -9.76 16.89
CA ASN A 104 -15.01 -8.54 17.23
C ASN A 104 -14.81 -7.46 16.15
N PRO A 105 -15.86 -6.70 15.77
CA PRO A 105 -15.76 -5.65 14.77
C PRO A 105 -14.64 -4.64 15.08
N TRP A 106 -14.46 -4.31 16.36
CA TRP A 106 -13.39 -3.42 16.83
C TRP A 106 -11.98 -3.90 16.46
N GLN A 107 -11.72 -5.21 16.58
CA GLN A 107 -10.40 -5.77 16.28
C GLN A 107 -10.10 -5.71 14.78
N LEU A 108 -11.11 -5.95 13.93
CA LEU A 108 -10.97 -5.80 12.48
C LEU A 108 -10.65 -4.37 12.07
N ILE A 109 -11.37 -3.39 12.64
CA ILE A 109 -11.18 -1.97 12.32
C ILE A 109 -9.76 -1.52 12.70
N ILE A 110 -9.27 -1.94 13.87
CA ILE A 110 -7.92 -1.61 14.33
C ILE A 110 -6.88 -2.25 13.41
N GLY A 111 -6.99 -3.55 13.13
CA GLY A 111 -6.09 -4.27 12.23
C GLY A 111 -6.05 -3.68 10.82
N PHE A 112 -7.22 -3.34 10.27
CA PHE A 112 -7.33 -2.71 8.96
C PHE A 112 -6.67 -1.33 8.93
N SER A 113 -6.90 -0.51 9.95
CA SER A 113 -6.30 0.82 10.07
C SER A 113 -4.78 0.74 10.15
N LEU A 114 -4.23 -0.19 10.93
CA LEU A 114 -2.79 -0.45 11.02
C LEU A 114 -2.18 -0.80 9.65
N ALA A 115 -2.87 -1.62 8.84
CA ALA A 115 -2.39 -1.95 7.50
C ALA A 115 -2.33 -0.71 6.60
N VAL A 116 -3.36 0.14 6.65
CA VAL A 116 -3.41 1.39 5.88
C VAL A 116 -2.28 2.34 6.32
N PHE A 117 -2.13 2.58 7.62
CA PHE A 117 -1.07 3.43 8.16
C PHE A 117 0.32 2.91 7.81
N SER A 118 0.55 1.60 7.89
CA SER A 118 1.83 0.98 7.52
C SER A 118 2.18 1.26 6.06
N VAL A 119 1.23 1.07 5.13
CA VAL A 119 1.47 1.35 3.70
C VAL A 119 1.77 2.82 3.47
N ILE A 120 1.01 3.73 4.10
CA ILE A 120 1.23 5.19 3.97
C ILE A 120 2.60 5.58 4.53
N ALA A 121 2.98 5.03 5.70
CA ALA A 121 4.27 5.30 6.31
C ALA A 121 5.44 4.85 5.43
N ILE A 122 5.35 3.65 4.85
CA ILE A 122 6.39 3.15 3.93
C ILE A 122 6.48 4.02 2.68
N LEU A 123 5.35 4.41 2.10
CA LEU A 123 5.32 5.33 0.96
C LEU A 123 5.96 6.69 1.29
N ALA A 124 5.65 7.24 2.46
CA ALA A 124 6.21 8.51 2.92
C ALA A 124 7.74 8.42 3.09
N VAL A 125 8.23 7.36 3.74
CA VAL A 125 9.67 7.14 3.95
C VAL A 125 10.41 7.00 2.62
N VAL A 126 9.85 6.25 1.67
CA VAL A 126 10.43 6.09 0.33
C VAL A 126 10.46 7.42 -0.41
N ALA A 127 9.37 8.19 -0.36
CA ALA A 127 9.30 9.51 -0.98
C ALA A 127 10.35 10.48 -0.38
N SER A 128 10.51 10.49 0.95
CA SER A 128 11.53 11.30 1.62
C SER A 128 12.96 10.92 1.22
N GLY A 129 13.24 9.62 1.06
CA GLY A 129 14.56 9.14 0.60
C GLY A 129 14.90 9.63 -0.82
N VAL A 130 13.91 9.62 -1.72
CA VAL A 130 14.08 10.13 -3.10
C VAL A 130 14.39 11.62 -3.10
N ILE A 131 13.65 12.43 -2.32
CA ILE A 131 13.86 13.89 -2.22
C ILE A 131 15.28 14.20 -1.72
N ASN A 132 15.76 13.47 -0.71
CA ASN A 132 17.09 13.67 -0.16
C ASN A 132 18.20 13.38 -1.19
N THR A 133 17.99 12.39 -2.06
CA THR A 133 18.94 12.03 -3.13
C THR A 133 19.03 13.15 -4.18
N ARG A 134 17.90 13.71 -4.60
CA ARG A 134 17.86 14.85 -5.55
C ARG A 134 18.61 16.08 -5.01
N ALA A 135 18.38 16.41 -3.74
CA ALA A 135 19.05 17.54 -3.09
C ALA A 135 20.58 17.36 -3.02
N GLY A 136 21.07 16.12 -2.93
CA GLY A 136 22.50 15.80 -2.98
C GLY A 136 23.10 16.01 -4.37
N THR A 137 22.44 15.49 -5.42
CA THR A 137 22.92 15.59 -6.80
C THR A 137 22.99 17.04 -7.28
N ASP A 138 21.98 17.86 -6.99
CA ASP A 138 21.97 19.28 -7.38
C ASP A 138 23.11 20.08 -6.74
N ARG A 139 23.48 19.73 -5.51
CA ARG A 139 24.63 20.35 -4.82
C ARG A 139 25.96 19.94 -5.44
N ALA A 140 26.10 18.69 -5.88
CA ALA A 140 27.30 18.21 -6.55
C ALA A 140 27.53 18.96 -7.87
N LEU A 141 26.51 19.05 -8.73
CA LEU A 141 26.57 19.76 -10.01
C LEU A 141 26.88 21.26 -9.84
N LYS A 142 26.34 21.89 -8.79
CA LYS A 142 26.64 23.30 -8.48
C LYS A 142 28.10 23.52 -8.04
N ASN A 143 28.72 22.52 -7.42
CA ASN A 143 30.12 22.62 -7.00
C ASN A 143 31.08 22.39 -8.18
N GLU A 144 30.75 21.49 -9.10
CA GLU A 144 31.56 21.23 -10.31
C GLU A 144 31.54 22.45 -11.24
N SER A 145 30.37 23.05 -11.49
CA SER A 145 30.28 24.27 -12.31
C SER A 145 31.03 25.48 -11.72
N LYS A 146 31.28 25.48 -10.40
CA LYS A 146 32.07 26.52 -9.74
C LYS A 146 33.59 26.27 -9.81
N GLN A 147 34.02 25.06 -10.17
CA GLN A 147 35.43 24.73 -10.37
C GLN A 147 35.91 24.95 -11.80
N GLU A 148 34.99 24.95 -12.77
CA GLU A 148 35.30 25.13 -14.20
C GLU A 148 35.28 26.59 -14.69
N GLY A 149 34.88 27.55 -13.84
CA GLY A 149 34.85 28.99 -14.15
C GLY A 149 35.68 29.83 -13.21
#